data_AF-A0A2I0R239-F1
#
_entry.id   AF-A0A2I0R239-F1
#
_cell.length_a   1.000
_cell.length_b   1.000
_cell.length_c   1.000
_cell.angle_alpha   90.00
_cell.angle_beta   90.00
_cell.angle_gamma   90.00
#
_symmetry.space_group_name_H-M   'P 1'
#
loop_
_entity.id
_entity.type
_entity.pdbx_description
1 polymer ?
#
loop_
_entity_poly.entity_id
_entity_poly.type
_entity_poly.pdbx_seq_one_letter_code
_entity_poly.pdbx_strand_id
1 'polypeptide(L)'
;MKELNSINSLKVSLDEKQGKDKQLLVNYIRKTIKKKTGLTYGQLLKHRTQSERYRIGLRYFTTTNKAICEALNIPVEAGTRRKRKLEKAGLLVSTPNKEICPYTGAKAHYYTTNKALFYAIINYKTDK
;
A
#
# COMPACT_ATOMS: atom_id res chain seq x y z
N MET A 1 1.72 -22.17 -35.42
CA MET A 1 0.63 -22.08 -34.40
C MET A 1 1.03 -22.55 -32.99
N LYS A 2 2.13 -23.29 -32.76
CA LYS A 2 2.52 -23.74 -31.40
C LYS A 2 3.09 -22.63 -30.48
N GLU A 3 3.76 -21.61 -31.02
CA GLU A 3 4.39 -20.55 -30.22
C GLU A 3 3.40 -19.57 -29.56
N LEU A 4 2.30 -19.22 -30.24
CA LEU A 4 1.31 -18.28 -29.71
C LEU A 4 0.63 -18.79 -28.43
N ASN A 5 0.37 -20.10 -28.36
CA ASN A 5 -0.26 -20.74 -27.20
C ASN A 5 0.68 -20.80 -25.99
N SER A 6 1.99 -20.96 -26.21
CA SER A 6 3.00 -20.96 -25.14
C SER A 6 3.23 -19.56 -24.55
N ILE A 7 3.22 -18.51 -25.39
CA ILE A 7 3.33 -17.12 -24.92
C ILE A 7 2.11 -16.73 -24.09
N ASN A 8 0.90 -17.14 -24.51
CA ASN A 8 -0.32 -16.88 -23.75
C ASN A 8 -0.34 -17.64 -22.41
N SER A 9 0.10 -18.91 -22.37
CA SER A 9 0.16 -19.66 -21.09
C SER A 9 1.18 -19.09 -20.10
N LEU A 10 2.31 -18.57 -20.61
CA LEU A 10 3.32 -17.89 -19.79
C LEU A 10 2.81 -16.55 -19.25
N LYS A 11 2.11 -15.76 -20.07
CA LYS A 11 1.44 -14.52 -19.62
C LYS A 11 0.41 -14.79 -18.53
N VAL A 12 -0.48 -15.77 -18.74
CA VAL A 12 -1.48 -16.17 -17.74
C VAL A 12 -0.81 -16.59 -16.43
N SER A 13 0.25 -17.38 -16.49
CA SER A 13 0.98 -17.85 -15.30
C SER A 13 1.71 -16.71 -14.56
N LEU A 14 2.26 -15.73 -15.29
CA LEU A 14 2.89 -14.53 -14.73
C LEU A 14 1.85 -13.61 -14.08
N ASP A 15 0.70 -13.42 -14.71
CA ASP A 15 -0.40 -12.60 -14.19
C ASP A 15 -1.01 -13.22 -12.92
N GLU A 16 -1.17 -14.55 -12.88
CA GLU A 16 -1.63 -15.27 -11.69
C GLU A 16 -0.63 -15.16 -10.53
N LYS A 17 0.67 -15.26 -10.81
CA LYS A 17 1.74 -15.12 -9.80
C LYS A 17 1.77 -13.69 -9.26
N GLN A 18 1.70 -12.68 -10.13
CA GLN A 18 1.56 -11.28 -9.73
C GLN A 18 0.26 -11.01 -8.95
N GLY A 19 -0.83 -11.69 -9.29
CA GLY A 19 -2.10 -11.64 -8.56
C GLY A 19 -1.96 -12.16 -7.13
N LYS A 20 -1.29 -13.29 -6.94
CA LYS A 20 -0.98 -13.86 -5.62
C LYS A 20 -0.10 -12.93 -4.79
N ASP A 21 0.95 -12.35 -5.38
CA ASP A 21 1.86 -11.43 -4.67
C ASP A 21 1.14 -10.14 -4.22
N LYS A 22 0.24 -9.61 -5.06
CA LYS A 22 -0.61 -8.46 -4.70
C LYS A 22 -1.52 -8.79 -3.52
N GLN A 23 -2.15 -9.97 -3.52
CA GLN A 23 -3.00 -10.43 -2.42
C GLN A 23 -2.20 -10.67 -1.13
N LEU A 24 -0.99 -11.23 -1.23
CA LEU A 24 -0.09 -11.40 -0.10
C LEU A 24 0.25 -10.06 0.56
N LEU A 25 0.60 -9.04 -0.24
CA LEU A 25 0.85 -7.69 0.28
C LEU A 25 -0.39 -7.09 0.96
N VAL A 26 -1.56 -7.18 0.32
CA VAL A 26 -2.84 -6.70 0.87
C VAL A 26 -3.14 -7.38 2.21
N ASN A 27 -2.98 -8.70 2.28
CA ASN A 27 -3.19 -9.48 3.49
C ASN A 27 -2.16 -9.13 4.57
N TYR A 28 -0.90 -8.89 4.19
CA TYR A 28 0.15 -8.46 5.10
C TYR A 28 -0.14 -7.09 5.72
N ILE A 29 -0.61 -6.12 4.92
CA ILE A 29 -1.05 -4.81 5.41
C ILE A 29 -2.20 -4.98 6.41
N ARG A 30 -3.24 -5.75 6.06
CA ARG A 30 -4.38 -6.01 6.94
C ARG A 30 -3.96 -6.68 8.25
N LYS A 31 -3.07 -7.68 8.19
CA LYS A 31 -2.54 -8.40 9.36
C LYS A 31 -1.72 -7.47 10.26
N THR A 32 -0.90 -6.60 9.68
CA THR A 32 -0.11 -5.62 10.43
C THR A 32 -0.99 -4.60 11.14
N ILE A 33 -2.00 -4.06 10.44
CA ILE A 33 -2.96 -3.13 11.05
C ILE A 33 -3.73 -3.82 12.18
N LYS A 34 -4.20 -5.06 11.98
CA LYS A 34 -4.87 -5.85 13.05
C LYS A 34 -3.96 -6.01 14.26
N LYS A 35 -2.70 -6.40 14.07
CA LYS A 35 -1.73 -6.58 15.17
C LYS A 35 -1.48 -5.28 15.94
N LYS A 36 -1.46 -4.13 15.27
CA LYS A 36 -1.17 -2.82 15.88
C LYS A 36 -2.39 -2.14 16.51
N THR A 37 -3.58 -2.37 15.97
CA THR A 37 -4.83 -1.71 16.42
C THR A 37 -5.71 -2.59 17.31
N GLY A 38 -5.51 -3.91 17.30
CA GLY A 38 -6.43 -4.88 17.89
C GLY A 38 -7.74 -5.06 17.12
N LEU A 39 -8.00 -4.23 16.09
CA LEU A 39 -9.24 -4.26 15.32
C LEU A 39 -9.12 -5.21 14.12
N THR A 40 -10.14 -6.03 13.93
CA THR A 40 -10.29 -6.83 12.71
C THR A 40 -10.62 -5.94 11.51
N TYR A 41 -10.38 -6.46 10.31
CA TYR A 41 -10.74 -5.77 9.07
C TYR A 41 -12.22 -5.40 9.01
N GLY A 42 -13.12 -6.31 9.39
CA GLY A 42 -14.56 -6.04 9.45
C GLY A 42 -14.93 -4.93 10.44
N GLN A 43 -14.29 -4.90 11.62
CA GLN A 43 -14.48 -3.81 12.59
C GLN A 43 -13.98 -2.47 12.06
N LEU A 44 -12.84 -2.45 11.35
CA LEU A 44 -12.36 -1.24 10.69
C LEU A 44 -13.36 -0.76 9.64
N LEU A 45 -13.98 -1.67 8.87
CA LEU A 45 -14.99 -1.27 7.89
C LEU A 45 -16.26 -0.71 8.53
N LYS A 46 -16.71 -1.30 9.65
CA LYS A 46 -17.96 -0.96 10.33
C LYS A 46 -17.86 0.30 11.19
N HIS A 47 -16.74 0.49 11.90
CA HIS A 47 -16.61 1.51 12.93
C HIS A 47 -15.74 2.71 12.53
N ARG A 48 -15.08 2.67 11.37
CA ARG A 48 -14.20 3.75 10.92
C ARG A 48 -14.59 4.24 9.55
N THR A 49 -14.62 5.55 9.41
CA THR A 49 -14.78 6.23 8.12
C THR A 49 -13.60 5.88 7.21
N GLN A 50 -13.80 5.96 5.89
CA GLN A 50 -12.72 5.75 4.92
C GLN A 50 -11.50 6.65 5.19
N SER A 51 -11.72 7.89 5.66
CA SER A 51 -10.64 8.83 6.00
C SER A 51 -9.82 8.36 7.20
N GLU A 52 -10.48 7.90 8.25
CA GLU A 52 -9.79 7.32 9.41
C GLU A 52 -9.05 6.04 9.04
N ARG A 53 -9.68 5.14 8.27
CA ARG A 53 -9.04 3.90 7.80
C ARG A 53 -7.75 4.24 7.06
N TYR A 54 -7.82 5.17 6.10
CA TYR A 54 -6.66 5.61 5.32
C TYR A 54 -5.52 6.12 6.21
N ARG A 55 -5.83 7.01 7.16
CA ARG A 55 -4.85 7.57 8.10
C ARG A 55 -4.25 6.50 9.01
N ILE A 56 -5.08 5.62 9.57
CA ILE A 56 -4.64 4.51 10.44
C ILE A 56 -3.71 3.57 9.68
N GLY A 57 -4.07 3.21 8.45
CA GLY A 57 -3.28 2.35 7.60
C GLY A 57 -1.88 2.91 7.35
N LEU A 58 -1.80 4.18 6.94
CA LEU A 58 -0.53 4.87 6.69
C LEU A 58 0.28 5.16 7.97
N ARG A 59 -0.34 5.15 9.15
CA ARG A 59 0.38 5.30 10.43
C ARG A 59 1.20 4.06 10.78
N TYR A 60 0.70 2.88 10.43
CA TYR A 60 1.31 1.60 10.81
C TYR A 60 2.06 0.92 9.67
N PHE A 61 1.88 1.40 8.44
CA PHE A 61 2.50 0.79 7.27
C PHE A 61 2.91 1.84 6.24
N THR A 62 4.17 1.80 5.83
CA THR A 62 4.68 2.65 4.75
C THR A 62 4.41 1.99 3.41
N THR A 63 3.55 2.58 2.57
CA THR A 63 3.17 1.98 1.28
C THR A 63 2.68 3.02 0.28
N THR A 64 2.40 2.56 -0.93
CA THR A 64 1.83 3.35 -2.02
C THR A 64 0.32 3.54 -1.85
N ASN A 65 -0.22 4.59 -2.47
CA ASN A 65 -1.64 4.91 -2.39
C ASN A 65 -2.54 3.76 -2.86
N LYS A 66 -2.18 3.07 -3.96
CA LYS A 66 -3.01 2.00 -4.51
C LYS A 66 -3.07 0.78 -3.59
N ALA A 67 -1.93 0.37 -3.04
CA ALA A 67 -1.86 -0.78 -2.14
C ALA A 67 -2.67 -0.56 -0.85
N ILE A 68 -2.62 0.64 -0.24
CA ILE A 68 -3.39 0.91 0.98
C ILE A 68 -4.89 1.05 0.71
N CYS A 69 -5.25 1.62 -0.44
CA CYS A 69 -6.64 1.72 -0.88
C CYS A 69 -7.25 0.32 -1.01
N GLU A 70 -6.53 -0.61 -1.63
CA GLU A 70 -7.00 -1.98 -1.80
C GLU A 70 -7.02 -2.78 -0.51
N ALA A 71 -6.03 -2.55 0.36
CA ALA A 71 -6.03 -3.17 1.68
C ALA A 71 -7.22 -2.75 2.54
N LEU A 72 -7.73 -1.52 2.37
CA LEU A 72 -8.76 -0.94 3.23
C LEU A 72 -10.13 -0.73 2.56
N ASN A 73 -10.29 -1.27 1.34
CA ASN A 73 -11.46 -1.10 0.50
C ASN A 73 -11.88 0.37 0.43
N ILE A 74 -10.98 1.19 -0.10
CA ILE A 74 -11.16 2.62 -0.30
C ILE A 74 -11.02 2.88 -1.81
N PRO A 75 -11.98 3.56 -2.46
CA PRO A 75 -11.83 3.95 -3.86
C PRO A 75 -10.55 4.77 -4.07
N VAL A 76 -9.78 4.47 -5.11
CA VAL A 76 -8.46 5.09 -5.36
C VAL A 76 -8.56 6.61 -5.53
N GLU A 77 -9.63 7.12 -6.15
CA GLU A 77 -9.87 8.57 -6.28
C GLU A 77 -10.05 9.21 -4.91
N ALA A 78 -10.82 8.55 -4.04
CA ALA A 78 -11.10 9.02 -2.71
C ALA A 78 -9.83 8.95 -1.82
N GLY A 79 -9.00 7.91 -2.01
CA GLY A 79 -7.66 7.81 -1.43
C GLY A 79 -6.74 8.95 -1.89
N THR A 80 -6.75 9.28 -3.18
CA THR A 80 -5.96 10.37 -3.76
C THR A 80 -6.35 11.74 -3.18
N ARG A 81 -7.66 11.99 -3.03
CA ARG A 81 -8.15 13.22 -2.36
C ARG A 81 -7.71 13.28 -0.90
N ARG A 82 -7.76 12.16 -0.18
CA ARG A 82 -7.33 12.06 1.23
C ARG A 82 -5.82 12.25 1.39
N LYS A 83 -5.03 11.64 0.51
CA LYS A 83 -3.59 11.84 0.40
C LYS A 83 -3.26 13.33 0.32
N ARG A 84 -3.87 14.03 -0.64
CA ARG A 84 -3.64 15.47 -0.85
C ARG A 84 -4.03 16.32 0.36
N LYS A 85 -5.10 15.94 1.09
CA LYS A 85 -5.46 16.61 2.36
C LYS A 85 -4.38 16.44 3.43
N LEU A 86 -3.83 15.23 3.58
CA LEU A 86 -2.77 14.96 4.56
C LEU A 86 -1.43 15.64 4.19
N GLU A 87 -1.11 15.70 2.90
CA GLU A 87 0.07 16.44 2.39
C GLU A 87 -0.05 17.93 2.69
N LYS A 88 -1.19 18.55 2.36
CA LYS A 88 -1.43 19.97 2.65
C LYS A 88 -1.38 20.29 4.15
N ALA A 89 -1.75 19.33 4.99
CA ALA A 89 -1.69 19.49 6.45
C ALA A 89 -0.30 19.20 7.05
N GLY A 90 0.70 18.82 6.25
CA GLY A 90 2.03 18.44 6.76
C GLY A 90 2.04 17.15 7.60
N LEU A 91 0.99 16.33 7.49
CA LEU A 91 0.79 15.09 8.24
C LEU A 91 1.22 13.84 7.46
N LEU A 92 1.52 13.99 6.17
CA LEU A 92 2.02 12.93 5.31
C LEU A 92 3.48 13.18 4.97
N VAL A 93 4.30 12.14 5.11
CA VAL A 93 5.68 12.13 4.61
C VAL A 93 5.81 11.08 3.53
N SER A 94 6.65 11.37 2.54
CA SER A 94 6.86 10.52 1.37
C SER A 94 8.34 10.29 1.12
N THR A 95 8.71 9.10 0.66
CA THR A 95 10.12 8.80 0.35
C THR A 95 10.67 9.77 -0.71
N PRO A 96 11.93 10.24 -0.58
CA PRO A 96 12.50 11.21 -1.51
C PRO A 96 12.59 10.62 -2.93
N ASN A 97 12.97 9.34 -3.01
CA ASN A 97 13.05 8.60 -4.26
C ASN A 97 11.80 7.76 -4.50
N LYS A 98 11.47 7.57 -5.78
CA LYS A 98 10.44 6.63 -6.23
C LYS A 98 11.04 5.23 -6.28
N GLU A 99 10.36 4.27 -5.68
CA GLU A 99 10.77 2.85 -5.71
C GLU A 99 9.72 2.02 -6.44
N ILE A 100 10.12 0.82 -6.86
CA ILE A 100 9.21 -0.09 -7.57
C ILE A 100 8.12 -0.52 -6.59
N CYS A 101 6.88 -0.13 -6.88
CA CYS A 101 5.72 -0.52 -6.12
C CYS A 101 5.48 -2.03 -6.30
N PRO A 102 5.50 -2.85 -5.24
CA PRO A 102 5.25 -4.29 -5.35
C PRO A 102 3.82 -4.62 -5.79
N TYR A 103 2.90 -3.67 -5.66
CA TYR A 103 1.50 -3.84 -6.09
C TYR A 103 1.27 -3.51 -7.57
N THR A 104 1.97 -2.52 -8.14
CA THR A 104 1.75 -2.07 -9.53
C THR A 104 2.90 -2.35 -10.48
N GLY A 105 4.09 -2.67 -9.96
CA GLY A 105 5.33 -2.70 -10.73
C GLY A 105 5.85 -1.31 -11.14
N ALA A 106 5.07 -0.24 -10.93
CA ALA A 106 5.45 1.11 -11.32
C ALA A 106 6.27 1.81 -10.23
N LYS A 107 7.15 2.74 -10.65
CA LYS A 107 7.90 3.60 -9.73
C LYS A 107 6.95 4.57 -9.00
N ALA A 108 6.88 4.47 -7.68
CA ALA A 108 6.00 5.30 -6.84
C ALA A 108 6.69 5.72 -5.54
N HIS A 109 6.25 6.84 -4.99
CA HIS A 109 6.63 7.23 -3.62
C HIS A 109 5.85 6.40 -2.62
N TYR A 110 6.52 6.03 -1.53
CA TYR A 110 5.90 5.40 -0.39
C TYR A 110 5.52 6.47 0.61
N TYR A 111 4.34 6.33 1.23
CA TYR A 111 3.78 7.30 2.14
C TYR A 111 3.59 6.71 3.52
N THR A 112 3.77 7.54 4.55
CA THR A 112 3.35 7.24 5.92
C THR A 112 2.94 8.51 6.63
N THR A 113 2.08 8.40 7.63
CA THR A 113 1.76 9.51 8.55
C THR A 113 2.59 9.43 9.84
N ASN A 114 3.47 8.43 9.97
CA ASN A 114 4.32 8.25 11.13
C ASN A 114 5.74 8.71 10.80
N LYS A 115 6.08 9.93 11.25
CA LYS A 115 7.40 10.53 11.00
C LYS A 115 8.54 9.69 11.59
N ALA A 116 8.37 9.07 12.75
CA ALA A 116 9.40 8.21 13.34
C ALA A 116 9.67 6.96 12.48
N LEU A 117 8.60 6.32 11.99
CA LEU A 117 8.71 5.16 11.11
C LEU A 117 9.33 5.55 9.76
N PHE A 118 9.05 6.76 9.28
CA PHE A 118 9.67 7.31 8.08
C PHE A 118 11.18 7.55 8.23
N TYR A 119 11.60 8.21 9.32
CA TYR A 119 13.03 8.44 9.59
C TYR A 119 13.80 7.13 9.78
N ALA A 120 13.22 6.13 10.42
CA ALA A 120 13.82 4.81 10.50
C ALA A 120 14.09 4.18 9.12
N ILE A 121 13.18 4.37 8.15
CA ILE A 121 13.35 3.86 6.78
C ILE A 121 14.43 4.64 6.01
N ILE A 122 14.47 5.96 6.15
CA ILE A 122 15.47 6.79 5.46
C ILE A 122 16.86 6.58 6.04
N ASN A 123 17.02 6.63 7.36
CA ASN A 123 18.31 6.50 8.01
C ASN A 123 18.92 5.10 7.74
N TYR A 124 18.10 4.05 7.73
CA TYR A 124 18.56 2.70 7.34
C TYR A 124 19.14 2.64 5.92
N LYS A 125 18.68 3.50 5.00
CA LYS A 125 19.17 3.55 3.61
C LYS A 125 20.38 4.45 3.43
N THR A 126 20.65 5.37 4.35
CA THR A 126 21.86 6.20 4.33
C THR A 126 23.04 5.51 5.01
N ASP A 127 22.80 4.52 5.87
CA ASP A 127 23.83 3.73 6.55
C ASP A 127 24.34 2.52 5.73
N LYS A 128 23.96 2.42 4.45
CA LYS A 128 24.43 1.41 3.49
C LYS A 128 25.05 2.08 2.27
#